data_AF-A0A2V5TI20-F1
#
_entry.id   AF-A0A2V5TI20-F1
#
_cell.length_a   1.000
_cell.length_b   1.000
_cell.length_c   1.000
_cell.angle_alpha   90.00
_cell.angle_beta   90.00
_cell.angle_gamma   90.00
#
_symmetry.space_group_name_H-M   'P 1'
#
loop_
_entity.id
_entity.type
_entity.pdbx_description
1 polymer ?
#
loop_
_entity_poly.entity_id
_entity_poly.type
_entity_poly.pdbx_seq_one_letter_code
_entity_poly.pdbx_strand_id
1 'polypeptide(L)'
;MIEIAALTLALGLLGASLNVRYRDVGTVLPILLQVWMFVSPIVYASTIVPSRLRFVYAINPLAGIIEGARSSLFNLPFRWPSIITSVVITLSMLIFSIHVFLRMENGFADDV
;
A
#
# COMPACT_ATOMS: atom_id res chain seq x y z
N MET A 1 -3.74 2.29 12.79
CA MET A 1 -3.27 0.93 13.16
C MET A 1 -3.94 -0.13 12.29
N ILE A 2 -5.27 -0.24 12.29
CA ILE A 2 -6.01 -1.23 11.47
C ILE A 2 -5.72 -1.07 9.97
N GLU A 3 -5.67 0.15 9.43
CA GLU A 3 -5.36 0.40 8.01
C GLU A 3 -3.99 -0.14 7.59
N ILE A 4 -2.97 0.01 8.43
CA ILE A 4 -1.62 -0.51 8.15
C ILE A 4 -1.66 -2.03 8.04
N ALA A 5 -2.34 -2.68 8.99
CA ALA A 5 -2.46 -4.14 8.98
C ALA A 5 -3.16 -4.63 7.70
N ALA A 6 -4.25 -3.96 7.30
CA ALA A 6 -4.98 -4.28 6.07
C ALA A 6 -4.11 -4.09 4.81
N LEU A 7 -3.35 -2.99 4.73
CA LEU A 7 -2.46 -2.74 3.59
C LEU A 7 -1.32 -3.78 3.52
N THR A 8 -0.71 -4.11 4.65
CA THR A 8 0.34 -5.13 4.72
C THR A 8 -0.21 -6.51 4.32
N LEU A 9 -1.43 -6.85 4.74
CA LEU A 9 -2.10 -8.08 4.33
C LEU A 9 -2.37 -8.10 2.82
N ALA A 10 -2.89 -7.01 2.26
CA ALA A 10 -3.13 -6.90 0.82
C ALA A 10 -1.84 -7.11 0.02
N LEU A 11 -0.78 -6.38 0.36
CA LEU A 11 0.51 -6.49 -0.30
C LEU A 11 1.17 -7.86 -0.11
N GLY A 12 1.06 -8.43 1.09
CA GLY A 12 1.56 -9.76 1.40
C GLY A 12 0.86 -10.84 0.60
N LEU A 13 -0.47 -10.79 0.49
CA LEU A 13 -1.25 -11.72 -0.32
C LEU A 13 -0.90 -11.61 -1.80
N LEU A 14 -0.82 -10.40 -2.34
CA LEU A 14 -0.40 -10.17 -3.73
C LEU A 14 1.01 -10.69 -3.97
N GLY A 15 1.95 -10.30 -3.11
CA GLY A 15 3.36 -10.69 -3.21
C GLY A 15 3.54 -12.20 -3.13
N ALA A 16 2.85 -12.87 -2.20
CA ALA A 16 2.87 -14.31 -2.05
C ALA A 16 2.30 -15.01 -3.30
N SER A 17 1.13 -14.60 -3.76
CA SER A 17 0.49 -15.16 -4.98
C SER A 17 1.42 -15.08 -6.19
N LEU A 18 2.05 -13.92 -6.38
CA LEU A 18 2.97 -13.68 -7.49
C LEU A 18 4.29 -14.43 -7.31
N ASN A 19 4.80 -14.60 -6.09
CA ASN A 19 6.04 -15.32 -5.81
C ASN A 19 5.94 -16.80 -6.19
N VAL A 20 4.80 -17.45 -5.92
CA VAL A 20 4.60 -18.86 -6.27
C VAL A 20 4.59 -19.04 -7.79
N ARG A 21 4.04 -18.09 -8.56
CA ARG A 21 4.03 -18.14 -10.03
C ARG A 21 5.36 -17.69 -10.65
N TYR A 22 6.04 -16.74 -10.03
CA TYR A 22 7.26 -16.10 -10.53
C TYR A 22 8.32 -16.00 -9.43
N ARG A 23 9.33 -16.86 -9.52
CA ARG A 23 10.42 -16.95 -8.54
C ARG A 23 11.19 -15.63 -8.34
N ASP A 24 11.26 -14.81 -9.37
CA ASP A 24 11.99 -13.53 -9.38
C ASP A 24 11.31 -12.44 -8.53
N VAL A 25 10.01 -12.59 -8.24
CA VAL A 25 9.26 -11.62 -7.41
C VAL A 25 9.85 -11.55 -6.00
N GLY A 26 10.38 -12.66 -5.46
CA GLY A 26 11.01 -12.67 -4.14
C GLY A 26 12.24 -11.77 -4.03
N THR A 27 13.00 -11.64 -5.11
CA THR A 27 14.21 -10.79 -5.15
C THR A 27 13.88 -9.34 -5.50
N VAL A 28 12.85 -9.12 -6.32
CA VAL A 28 12.43 -7.78 -6.75
C VAL A 28 11.62 -7.05 -5.68
N LEU A 29 10.83 -7.77 -4.88
CA LEU A 29 9.93 -7.18 -3.89
C LEU A 29 10.65 -6.27 -2.86
N PRO A 30 11.80 -6.65 -2.26
CA PRO A 30 12.55 -5.75 -1.38
C PRO A 30 12.98 -4.44 -2.05
N ILE A 31 13.41 -4.51 -3.32
CA ILE A 31 13.84 -3.35 -4.10
C ILE A 31 12.64 -2.43 -4.36
N LEU A 32 11.49 -3.00 -4.73
CA LEU A 32 10.26 -2.24 -4.94
C LEU A 32 9.79 -1.55 -3.65
N LEU A 33 9.82 -2.26 -2.51
CA LEU A 33 9.47 -1.68 -1.21
C LEU A 33 10.42 -0.53 -0.84
N GLN A 34 11.72 -0.67 -1.14
CA GLN A 34 12.70 0.37 -0.88
C GLN A 34 12.45 1.62 -1.72
N VAL A 35 12.16 1.46 -3.02
CA VAL A 35 11.76 2.58 -3.88
C VAL A 35 10.45 3.21 -3.39
N TRP A 36 9.47 2.38 -2.99
CA TRP A 36 8.18 2.88 -2.49
C TRP A 36 8.31 3.67 -1.18
N MET A 37 9.29 3.33 -0.34
CA MET A 37 9.62 4.12 0.85
C MET A 37 10.05 5.56 0.48
N PHE A 38 10.80 5.73 -0.61
CA PHE A 38 11.19 7.07 -1.11
C PHE A 38 10.04 7.81 -1.81
N VAL A 39 9.06 7.10 -2.35
CA VAL A 39 7.87 7.71 -2.98
C VAL A 39 6.81 8.10 -1.93
N SER A 40 6.85 7.48 -0.75
CA SER A 40 5.96 7.78 0.36
C SER A 40 6.54 8.87 1.27
N PRO A 41 5.69 9.66 1.96
CA PRO A 41 6.12 10.76 2.83
C PRO A 41 6.63 10.27 4.19
N ILE A 42 7.43 9.20 4.18
CA ILE A 42 8.13 8.68 5.35
C ILE A 42 9.31 9.61 5.67
N VAL A 43 10.09 9.96 4.64
CA VAL A 43 11.35 10.71 4.80
C VAL A 43 11.15 12.23 4.73
N TYR A 44 10.08 12.71 4.08
CA TYR A 44 9.82 14.14 3.87
C TYR A 44 8.39 14.57 4.24
N ALA A 45 8.25 15.85 4.62
CA ALA A 45 6.95 16.46 4.85
C ALA A 45 6.23 16.70 3.52
N SER A 46 4.91 16.49 3.50
CA SER A 46 4.07 16.67 2.31
C SER A 46 3.99 18.12 1.81
N THR A 47 4.47 19.07 2.61
CA THR A 47 4.59 20.50 2.29
C THR A 47 5.66 20.81 1.25
N ILE A 48 6.66 19.93 1.08
CA ILE A 48 7.77 20.10 0.12
C ILE A 48 7.36 19.65 -1.30
N VAL A 49 6.24 18.92 -1.42
CA VAL A 49 5.83 18.30 -2.69
C VAL A 49 5.21 19.35 -3.64
N PRO A 50 5.74 19.47 -4.89
CA PRO A 50 5.19 20.36 -5.92
C PRO A 50 3.71 20.09 -6.20
N SER A 51 2.95 21.13 -6.54
CA SER A 51 1.50 21.05 -6.80
C SER A 51 1.10 19.99 -7.83
N ARG A 52 1.93 19.74 -8.85
CA ARG A 52 1.70 18.71 -9.88
C ARG A 52 1.79 17.28 -9.35
N LEU A 53 2.61 17.04 -8.32
CA LEU A 53 2.81 15.72 -7.72
C LEU A 53 1.83 15.45 -6.56
N ARG A 54 1.01 16.44 -6.15
CA ARG A 54 -0.02 16.25 -5.12
C ARG A 54 -1.10 15.24 -5.50
N PHE A 55 -1.39 15.08 -6.80
CA PHE A 55 -2.38 14.08 -7.24
C PHE A 55 -1.85 12.65 -7.04
N VAL A 56 -0.62 12.39 -7.51
CA VAL A 56 0.07 11.10 -7.29
C VAL A 56 0.24 10.84 -5.79
N TYR A 57 0.51 11.89 -5.01
CA TYR A 57 0.58 11.84 -3.56
C TYR A 57 -0.75 11.45 -2.90
N ALA A 58 -1.87 12.03 -3.34
CA ALA A 58 -3.19 11.76 -2.79
C ALA A 58 -3.67 10.32 -3.05
N ILE A 59 -3.11 9.66 -4.07
CA ILE A 59 -3.40 8.25 -4.40
C ILE A 59 -2.57 7.29 -3.54
N ASN A 60 -1.52 7.75 -2.85
CA ASN A 60 -0.69 6.85 -2.06
C ASN A 60 -1.39 6.48 -0.73
N PRO A 61 -1.76 5.21 -0.50
CA PRO A 61 -2.44 4.81 0.75
C PRO A 61 -1.56 5.04 1.99
N LEU A 62 -0.23 4.94 1.84
CA LEU A 62 0.68 5.24 2.94
C LEU A 62 0.67 6.72 3.33
N ALA A 63 0.31 7.63 2.42
CA ALA A 63 0.27 9.06 2.71
C ALA A 63 -0.82 9.40 3.74
N GLY A 64 -2.02 8.83 3.60
CA GLY A 64 -3.13 9.04 4.54
C GLY A 64 -2.82 8.46 5.92
N ILE A 65 -2.24 7.25 5.96
CA ILE A 65 -1.81 6.58 7.18
C ILE A 65 -0.76 7.42 7.94
N ILE A 66 0.29 7.87 7.25
CA ILE A 66 1.39 8.63 7.86
C ILE A 66 0.91 10.02 8.30
N GLU A 67 0.08 10.70 7.50
CA GLU A 67 -0.48 11.99 7.89
C GLU A 67 -1.44 11.87 9.08
N GLY A 68 -2.24 10.81 9.15
CA GLY A 68 -3.09 10.51 10.30
C GLY A 68 -2.26 10.27 11.57
N ALA A 69 -1.19 9.46 11.46
CA ALA A 69 -0.27 9.22 12.57
C ALA A 69 0.44 10.51 13.03
N ARG A 70 0.93 11.32 12.07
CA ARG A 70 1.56 12.62 12.35
C ARG A 70 0.58 13.59 13.01
N SER A 71 -0.65 13.65 12.52
CA SER A 71 -1.69 14.54 13.08
C SER A 71 -2.05 14.16 14.51
N SER A 72 -2.12 12.85 14.80
CA SER A 72 -2.34 12.34 16.15
C SER A 72 -1.16 12.59 17.10
N LEU A 73 0.08 12.51 16.62
CA LEU A 73 1.29 12.69 17.44
C LEU A 73 1.59 14.17 17.73
N PHE A 74 1.38 15.05 16.74
CA PHE A 74 1.69 16.47 16.82
C PHE A 74 0.45 17.36 17.06
N ASN A 75 -0.71 16.73 17.31
CA ASN A 75 -1.99 17.40 17.54
C ASN A 75 -2.37 18.41 16.44
N LEU A 76 -2.07 18.06 15.19
CA LEU A 76 -2.36 18.87 13.99
C LEU A 76 -3.77 18.56 13.46
N PRO A 77 -4.38 19.47 12.67
CA PRO A 77 -5.67 19.21 12.06
C PRO A 77 -5.61 18.01 11.11
N PHE A 78 -6.52 17.05 11.32
CA PHE A 78 -6.64 15.87 10.46
C PHE A 78 -7.06 16.26 9.04
N ARG A 79 -6.28 15.81 8.06
CA ARG A 79 -6.63 15.94 6.64
C ARG A 79 -7.54 14.79 6.21
N TRP A 80 -8.82 14.92 6.53
CA TRP A 80 -9.86 13.94 6.20
C TRP A 80 -9.86 13.43 4.75
N PRO A 81 -9.66 14.26 3.70
CA PRO A 81 -9.65 13.78 2.32
C PRO A 81 -8.53 12.76 2.05
N SER A 82 -7.37 12.92 2.69
CA SER A 82 -6.22 12.02 2.53
C SER A 82 -6.39 10.71 3.29
N ILE A 83 -7.12 10.74 4.41
CA ILE A 83 -7.46 9.53 5.17
C ILE A 83 -8.50 8.71 4.40
N ILE A 84 -9.57 9.34 3.91
CA ILE A 84 -10.64 8.65 3.17
C ILE A 84 -10.10 8.01 1.89
N THR A 85 -9.26 8.73 1.14
CA THR A 85 -8.61 8.18 -0.06
C THR A 85 -7.71 6.98 0.26
N SER A 86 -6.92 7.06 1.34
CA SER A 86 -6.13 5.92 1.83
C SER A 86 -6.99 4.69 2.14
N VAL A 87 -8.09 4.87 2.87
CA VAL A 87 -9.01 3.80 3.24
C VAL A 87 -9.59 3.12 1.99
N VAL A 88 -10.12 3.90 1.05
CA VAL A 88 -10.73 3.38 -0.18
C VAL A 88 -9.72 2.59 -1.00
N ILE A 89 -8.49 3.09 -1.13
CA ILE A 89 -7.44 2.43 -1.90
C ILE A 89 -6.97 1.15 -1.20
N THR A 90 -6.81 1.19 0.12
CA THR A 90 -6.41 0.02 0.91
C THR A 90 -7.46 -1.09 0.81
N LEU A 91 -8.75 -0.77 0.95
CA LEU A 91 -9.83 -1.75 0.78
C LEU A 91 -9.86 -2.32 -0.64
N SER A 92 -9.70 -1.45 -1.65
CA SER A 92 -9.69 -1.87 -3.06
C SER A 92 -8.51 -2.80 -3.34
N MET A 93 -7.31 -2.49 -2.84
CA MET A 93 -6.15 -3.38 -2.92
C MET A 93 -6.38 -4.70 -2.20
N LEU A 94 -7.00 -4.68 -1.02
CA LEU A 94 -7.26 -5.90 -0.26
C LEU A 94 -8.21 -6.84 -1.02
N ILE A 95 -9.33 -6.32 -1.53
CA ILE A 95 -10.29 -7.08 -2.34
C ILE A 95 -9.61 -7.64 -3.58
N PHE A 96 -8.83 -6.81 -4.29
CA PHE A 96 -8.08 -7.25 -5.48
C PHE A 96 -7.07 -8.35 -5.15
N SER A 97 -6.33 -8.21 -4.05
CA SER A 97 -5.31 -9.17 -3.63
C SER A 97 -5.93 -10.52 -3.26
N ILE A 98 -7.06 -10.50 -2.54
CA ILE A 98 -7.82 -11.70 -2.22
C ILE A 98 -8.34 -12.37 -3.49
N HIS A 99 -8.88 -11.58 -4.44
CA HIS A 99 -9.37 -12.13 -5.70
C HIS A 99 -8.26 -12.81 -6.52
N VAL A 100 -7.08 -12.18 -6.61
CA VAL A 100 -5.91 -12.77 -7.28
C VAL A 100 -5.44 -14.03 -6.58
N PHE A 101 -5.36 -14.02 -5.24
CA PHE A 101 -4.96 -15.16 -4.43
C PHE A 101 -5.89 -16.36 -4.67
N LEU A 102 -7.20 -16.17 -4.55
CA LEU A 102 -8.22 -17.22 -4.76
C LEU A 102 -8.22 -17.74 -6.20
N ARG A 103 -7.96 -16.87 -7.19
CA ARG A 103 -7.88 -17.29 -8.59
C ARG A 103 -6.64 -18.15 -8.85
N MET A 104 -5.52 -17.84 -8.20
CA MET A 104 -4.30 -18.64 -8.31
C MET A 104 -4.40 -19.96 -7.55
N GLU A 105 -5.04 -19.98 -6.38
CA GLU A 105 -5.30 -21.19 -5.58
C GLU A 105 -6.02 -22.29 -6.38
N ASN A 106 -7.04 -21.93 -7.19
CA ASN A 106 -7.75 -22.88 -8.04
C ASN A 106 -6.87 -23.52 -9.14
N GLY A 107 -5.78 -22.87 -9.56
CA GLY A 107 -4.83 -23.44 -10.51
C GLY A 107 -3.78 -24.35 -9.86
N PHE A 108 -3.52 -24.16 -8.56
CA PHE A 108 -2.54 -24.98 -7.83
C PHE A 108 -3.10 -26.36 -7.43
N ALA A 109 -4.42 -26.49 -7.27
CA ALA A 109 -5.03 -27.77 -6.93
C ALA A 109 -5.02 -28.80 -8.07
N ASP A 110 -4.81 -28.35 -9.33
CA ASP A 110 -4.80 -29.20 -10.53
C ASP A 110 -3.38 -29.58 -11.00
N ASP A 111 -2.33 -28.95 -10.44
CA ASP A 111 -0.92 -29.18 -10.79
C ASP A 111 -0.19 -30.13 -9.80
N VAL A 112 -0.93 -30.91 -8.99
CA VAL A 112 -0.38 -31.93 -8.06
C VAL A 112 -0.69 -33.34 -8.54
#